data_AF-A0A7C6ZE35-F1
#
_entry.id   AF-A0A7C6ZE35-F1
#
_cell.length_a   1.000
_cell.length_b   1.000
_cell.length_c   1.000
_cell.angle_alpha   90.00
_cell.angle_beta   90.00
_cell.angle_gamma   90.00
#
_symmetry.space_group_name_H-M   'P 1'
#
loop_
_entity.id
_entity.type
_entity.pdbx_description
1 polymer ?
#
loop_
_entity_poly.entity_id
_entity_poly.type
_entity_poly.pdbx_seq_one_letter_code
_entity_poly.pdbx_strand_id
1 'polypeptide(L)'
;MIIAKQKELAEILQMLEGKQRIFLTGCSQCATTCKFGGEEEVARMAAALKDAGKEITGTVILDPSCISLKVKKDLRRAPGLQEAEAILVLACGDGCQTVAGNTRLPVYPANDTLFIGEVERVGRFKEVCRACGSCELGWTGGICPVTRCAKGLLNGPCGGSRDGKCEVDPELDCAWILIYEALKERGELDKLRQVRLPRDHRKARRLAIN
;
A
#
# COMPACT_ATOMS: atom_id res chain seq x y z
N MET A 1 5.41 -4.51 -1.07
CA MET A 1 4.24 -4.19 -1.90
C MET A 1 3.36 -3.18 -1.17
N ILE A 2 2.66 -2.29 -1.87
CA ILE A 2 1.58 -1.51 -1.26
C ILE A 2 0.31 -2.35 -1.29
N ILE A 3 -0.26 -2.62 -0.12
CA ILE A 3 -1.49 -3.38 0.03
C ILE A 3 -2.64 -2.39 0.13
N ALA A 4 -3.70 -2.65 -0.63
CA ALA A 4 -4.92 -1.85 -0.62
C ALA A 4 -6.15 -2.75 -0.65
N LYS A 5 -7.28 -2.21 -0.23
CA LYS A 5 -8.58 -2.87 -0.29
C LYS A 5 -9.54 -2.00 -1.10
N GLN A 6 -10.34 -2.62 -1.95
CA GLN A 6 -11.39 -1.91 -2.65
C GLN A 6 -12.40 -1.31 -1.68
N LYS A 7 -12.80 -0.07 -1.94
CA LYS A 7 -13.90 0.59 -1.28
C LYS A 7 -15.22 -0.12 -1.59
N GLU A 8 -16.18 0.05 -0.70
CA GLU A 8 -17.53 -0.41 -0.97
C GLU A 8 -18.10 0.36 -2.16
N LEU A 9 -18.87 -0.32 -3.01
CA LEU A 9 -19.38 0.28 -4.25
C LEU A 9 -20.24 1.52 -3.97
N ALA A 10 -21.01 1.52 -2.88
CA ALA A 10 -21.81 2.67 -2.46
C ALA A 10 -20.96 3.92 -2.18
N GLU A 11 -19.80 3.77 -1.54
CA GLU A 11 -18.86 4.87 -1.28
C GLU A 11 -18.27 5.41 -2.59
N ILE A 12 -17.93 4.52 -3.53
CA ILE A 12 -17.44 4.90 -4.86
C ILE A 12 -18.51 5.68 -5.62
N LEU A 13 -19.76 5.20 -5.62
CA LEU A 13 -20.87 5.86 -6.30
C LEU A 13 -21.18 7.23 -5.71
N GLN A 14 -21.08 7.38 -4.38
CA GLN A 14 -21.22 8.66 -3.69
C GLN A 14 -20.12 9.65 -4.13
N MET A 15 -18.86 9.22 -4.23
CA MET A 15 -17.79 10.09 -4.74
C MET A 15 -17.98 10.48 -6.21
N LEU A 16 -18.63 9.63 -7.00
CA LEU A 16 -18.94 9.85 -8.41
C LEU A 16 -20.31 10.52 -8.63
N GLU A 17 -20.93 11.07 -7.60
CA GLU A 17 -22.19 11.79 -7.71
C GLU A 17 -22.07 12.98 -8.68
N GLY A 18 -23.05 13.16 -9.56
CA GLY A 18 -23.02 14.16 -10.62
C GLY A 18 -22.00 13.92 -11.75
N LYS A 19 -21.33 12.76 -11.78
CA LYS A 19 -20.45 12.33 -12.88
C LYS A 19 -21.05 11.11 -13.59
N GLN A 20 -21.35 11.24 -14.87
CA GLN A 20 -22.00 10.20 -15.67
C GLN A 20 -20.99 9.39 -16.49
N ARG A 21 -20.02 10.06 -17.12
CA ARG A 21 -19.01 9.44 -17.98
C ARG A 21 -17.70 9.25 -17.23
N ILE A 22 -17.33 8.00 -16.95
CA ILE A 22 -16.21 7.64 -16.09
C ILE A 22 -15.14 6.91 -16.90
N PHE A 23 -13.89 7.34 -16.74
CA PHE A 23 -12.73 6.61 -17.24
C PHE A 23 -12.06 5.85 -16.09
N LEU A 24 -11.64 4.60 -16.30
CA LEU A 24 -10.99 3.82 -15.24
C LEU A 24 -9.49 3.67 -15.50
N THR A 25 -8.69 3.77 -14.45
CA THR A 25 -7.28 3.38 -14.49
C THR A 25 -7.00 2.24 -13.51
N GLY A 26 -6.11 1.33 -13.89
CA GLY A 26 -5.53 0.30 -13.01
C GLY A 26 -4.00 0.43 -12.91
N CYS A 27 -3.37 -0.49 -12.18
CA CYS A 27 -1.91 -0.55 -12.01
C CYS A 27 -1.37 -1.96 -12.22
N SER A 28 -0.40 -2.12 -13.13
CA SER A 28 0.25 -3.40 -13.47
C SER A 28 1.08 -4.02 -12.35
N GLN A 29 1.46 -3.24 -11.33
CA GLN A 29 2.40 -3.65 -10.28
C GLN A 29 1.65 -4.16 -9.04
N CYS A 30 1.69 -3.40 -7.93
CA CYS A 30 1.13 -3.84 -6.65
C CYS A 30 -0.36 -4.17 -6.73
N ALA A 31 -1.13 -3.41 -7.51
CA ALA A 31 -2.57 -3.61 -7.64
C ALA A 31 -2.92 -4.92 -8.36
N THR A 32 -2.23 -5.25 -9.46
CA THR A 32 -2.39 -6.55 -10.14
C THR A 32 -1.95 -7.69 -9.23
N THR A 33 -0.76 -7.62 -8.61
CA THR A 33 -0.25 -8.71 -7.76
C THR A 33 -1.16 -8.99 -6.57
N CYS A 34 -1.74 -7.95 -5.98
CA CYS A 34 -2.60 -8.07 -4.80
C CYS A 34 -4.09 -8.10 -5.14
N LYS A 35 -4.46 -8.19 -6.42
CA LYS A 35 -5.85 -8.32 -6.91
C LYS A 35 -6.80 -7.19 -6.46
N PHE A 36 -6.33 -5.94 -6.51
CA PHE A 36 -7.17 -4.76 -6.23
C PHE A 36 -7.19 -3.70 -7.36
N GLY A 37 -6.56 -3.97 -8.51
CA GLY A 37 -6.58 -3.03 -9.62
C GLY A 37 -5.84 -3.46 -10.88
N GLY A 38 -5.73 -4.77 -11.12
CA GLY A 38 -5.32 -5.30 -12.42
C GLY A 38 -6.47 -5.29 -13.42
N GLU A 39 -6.26 -5.92 -14.58
CA GLU A 39 -7.25 -5.99 -15.67
C GLU A 39 -8.60 -6.58 -15.21
N GLU A 40 -8.56 -7.69 -14.46
CA GLU A 40 -9.76 -8.35 -13.95
C GLU A 40 -10.55 -7.45 -12.99
N GLU A 41 -9.86 -6.74 -12.09
CA GLU A 41 -10.48 -5.82 -11.13
C GLU A 41 -11.11 -4.61 -11.83
N VAL A 42 -10.39 -4.03 -12.80
CA VAL A 42 -10.88 -2.90 -13.60
C VAL A 42 -12.10 -3.32 -14.42
N ALA A 43 -12.09 -4.50 -15.03
CA ALA A 43 -13.24 -5.02 -15.78
C ALA A 43 -14.46 -5.24 -14.88
N ARG A 44 -14.27 -5.83 -13.68
CA ARG A 44 -15.36 -6.00 -12.71
C ARG A 44 -15.94 -4.67 -12.23
N MET A 45 -15.09 -3.69 -11.94
CA MET A 45 -15.54 -2.35 -11.53
C MET A 45 -16.27 -1.63 -12.67
N ALA A 46 -15.77 -1.74 -13.90
CA ALA A 46 -16.44 -1.17 -15.07
C ALA A 46 -17.85 -1.76 -15.24
N ALA A 47 -18.03 -3.07 -15.07
CA ALA A 47 -19.34 -3.72 -15.10
C ALA A 47 -20.25 -3.21 -13.97
N ALA A 48 -19.75 -3.18 -12.73
CA ALA A 48 -20.52 -2.70 -11.58
C ALA A 48 -20.99 -1.24 -11.72
N LEU A 49 -20.14 -0.37 -12.30
CA LEU A 49 -20.51 1.02 -12.57
C LEU A 49 -21.54 1.14 -13.69
N LYS A 50 -21.46 0.30 -14.73
CA LYS A 50 -22.48 0.24 -15.79
C LYS A 50 -23.84 -0.19 -15.24
N ASP A 51 -23.87 -1.21 -14.38
CA ASP A 51 -25.09 -1.67 -13.71
C ASP A 51 -25.69 -0.59 -12.79
N ALA A 52 -24.83 0.26 -12.21
CA ALA A 52 -25.24 1.45 -11.45
C ALA A 52 -25.59 2.66 -12.35
N GLY A 53 -25.71 2.47 -13.67
CA GLY A 53 -26.16 3.48 -14.62
C GLY A 53 -25.09 4.48 -15.06
N LYS A 54 -23.80 4.23 -14.81
CA LYS A 54 -22.69 5.05 -15.33
C LYS A 54 -22.26 4.61 -16.73
N GLU A 55 -21.70 5.53 -17.50
CA GLU A 55 -21.10 5.23 -18.79
C GLU A 55 -19.58 5.11 -18.63
N ILE A 56 -18.99 4.03 -19.15
CA ILE A 56 -17.53 3.83 -19.12
C ILE A 56 -16.95 4.21 -20.46
N THR A 57 -16.22 5.33 -20.51
CA THR A 57 -15.66 5.87 -21.76
C THR A 57 -14.38 5.15 -22.18
N GLY A 58 -13.69 4.52 -21.24
CA GLY A 58 -12.49 3.74 -21.51
C GLY A 58 -11.79 3.28 -20.24
N THR A 59 -10.78 2.43 -20.44
CA THR A 59 -9.95 1.88 -19.37
C THR A 59 -8.49 1.83 -19.78
N VAL A 60 -7.56 1.97 -18.84
CA VAL A 60 -6.13 1.72 -19.07
C VAL A 60 -5.45 1.13 -17.83
N ILE A 61 -4.55 0.16 -18.04
CA ILE A 61 -3.65 -0.31 -16.97
C ILE A 61 -2.32 0.44 -17.08
N LEU A 62 -1.96 1.17 -16.04
CA LEU A 62 -0.73 1.97 -16.00
C LEU A 62 0.44 1.12 -15.49
N ASP A 63 1.63 1.29 -16.10
CA ASP A 63 2.84 0.52 -15.76
C ASP A 63 4.05 1.38 -15.36
N PRO A 64 4.18 1.75 -14.07
CA PRO A 64 3.16 1.73 -13.02
C PRO A 64 2.40 3.06 -12.92
N SER A 65 1.36 3.08 -12.09
CA SER A 65 0.60 4.31 -11.80
C SER A 65 1.37 5.36 -10.98
N CYS A 66 2.50 5.01 -10.37
CA CYS A 66 3.29 5.90 -9.50
C CYS A 66 4.52 6.54 -10.17
N ILE A 67 4.62 6.51 -11.50
CA ILE A 67 5.66 7.21 -12.25
C ILE A 67 5.03 8.30 -13.11
N SER A 68 5.12 9.55 -12.66
CA SER A 68 4.45 10.71 -13.26
C SER A 68 4.65 10.85 -14.78
N LEU A 69 5.90 10.74 -15.27
CA LEU A 69 6.19 10.87 -16.70
C LEU A 69 5.57 9.75 -17.55
N LYS A 70 5.47 8.53 -17.01
CA LYS A 70 4.80 7.41 -17.67
C LYS A 70 3.29 7.62 -17.68
N VAL A 71 2.70 7.93 -16.52
CA VAL A 71 1.27 8.25 -16.41
C VAL A 71 0.87 9.37 -17.36
N LYS A 72 1.65 10.46 -17.44
CA LYS A 72 1.40 11.55 -18.39
C LYS A 72 1.40 11.08 -19.85
N LYS A 73 2.29 10.17 -20.22
CA LYS A 73 2.37 9.63 -21.58
C LYS A 73 1.17 8.73 -21.86
N ASP A 74 0.81 7.87 -20.91
CA ASP A 74 -0.24 6.87 -21.07
C ASP A 74 -1.63 7.54 -21.11
N LEU A 75 -1.90 8.49 -20.21
CA LEU A 75 -3.15 9.26 -20.22
C LEU A 75 -3.33 10.05 -21.53
N ARG A 76 -2.27 10.64 -22.08
CA ARG A 76 -2.35 11.35 -23.37
C ARG A 76 -2.74 10.45 -24.55
N ARG A 77 -2.49 9.15 -24.44
CA ARG A 77 -2.77 8.16 -25.49
C ARG A 77 -4.00 7.31 -25.18
N ALA A 78 -4.61 7.49 -24.01
CA ALA A 78 -5.73 6.69 -23.55
C ALA A 78 -7.00 7.03 -24.36
N PRO A 79 -7.51 6.09 -25.17
CA PRO A 79 -8.75 6.30 -25.92
C PRO A 79 -9.93 6.51 -24.96
N GLY A 80 -10.85 7.42 -25.30
CA GLY A 80 -12.05 7.69 -24.50
C GLY A 80 -11.81 8.54 -23.23
N LEU A 81 -10.57 8.88 -22.89
CA LEU A 81 -10.31 9.76 -21.74
C LEU A 81 -10.90 11.18 -21.94
N GLN A 82 -10.90 11.69 -23.18
CA GLN A 82 -11.41 13.03 -23.48
C GLN A 82 -12.94 13.15 -23.33
N GLU A 83 -13.66 12.03 -23.38
CA GLU A 83 -15.11 11.97 -23.23
C GLU A 83 -15.55 11.90 -21.76
N ALA A 84 -14.60 11.60 -20.86
CA ALA A 84 -14.86 11.39 -19.44
C ALA A 84 -15.05 12.69 -18.66
N GLU A 85 -15.90 12.64 -17.64
CA GLU A 85 -16.12 13.70 -16.66
C GLU A 85 -15.30 13.50 -15.37
N ALA A 86 -14.85 12.27 -15.13
CA ALA A 86 -14.00 11.90 -13.99
C ALA A 86 -13.19 10.63 -14.28
N ILE A 87 -12.11 10.44 -13.52
CA ILE A 87 -11.28 9.23 -13.53
C ILE A 87 -11.46 8.48 -12.21
N LEU A 88 -11.81 7.20 -12.26
CA LEU A 88 -11.76 6.31 -11.10
C LEU A 88 -10.48 5.47 -11.13
N VAL A 89 -9.67 5.56 -10.08
CA VAL A 89 -8.34 4.94 -10.02
C VAL A 89 -8.35 3.71 -9.12
N LEU A 90 -8.16 2.53 -9.73
CA LEU A 90 -7.93 1.26 -9.05
C LEU A 90 -6.42 1.06 -8.83
N ALA A 91 -5.86 1.86 -7.93
CA ALA A 91 -4.46 1.75 -7.49
C ALA A 91 -4.35 2.10 -5.99
N CYS A 92 -3.13 2.23 -5.47
CA CYS A 92 -2.91 2.81 -4.15
C CYS A 92 -2.98 4.35 -4.18
N GLY A 93 -2.89 4.99 -3.00
CA GLY A 93 -3.00 6.44 -2.86
C GLY A 93 -1.92 7.23 -3.60
N ASP A 94 -0.71 6.69 -3.74
CA ASP A 94 0.36 7.29 -4.55
C ASP A 94 0.00 7.27 -6.05
N GLY A 95 -0.49 6.12 -6.55
CA GLY A 95 -0.97 5.99 -7.92
C GLY A 95 -2.14 6.94 -8.22
N CYS A 96 -3.09 7.07 -7.29
CA CYS A 96 -4.21 8.00 -7.41
C CYS A 96 -3.74 9.46 -7.50
N GLN A 97 -2.84 9.88 -6.62
CA GLN A 97 -2.26 11.23 -6.65
C GLN A 97 -1.45 11.50 -7.91
N THR A 98 -0.68 10.51 -8.38
CA THR A 98 0.11 10.64 -9.61
C THR A 98 -0.78 10.81 -10.84
N VAL A 99 -1.90 10.09 -10.91
CA VAL A 99 -2.93 10.30 -11.95
C VAL A 99 -3.54 11.70 -11.85
N ALA A 100 -3.95 12.11 -10.64
CA ALA A 100 -4.52 13.43 -10.40
C ALA A 100 -3.57 14.58 -10.81
N GLY A 101 -2.27 14.45 -10.54
CA GLY A 101 -1.27 15.44 -10.94
C GLY A 101 -1.01 15.54 -12.45
N ASN A 102 -1.55 14.63 -13.26
CA ASN A 102 -1.31 14.55 -14.70
C ASN A 102 -2.57 14.73 -15.57
N THR A 103 -3.70 15.10 -14.96
CA THR A 103 -4.94 15.42 -15.67
C THR A 103 -5.61 16.65 -15.07
N ARG A 104 -6.56 17.25 -15.79
CA ARG A 104 -7.46 18.29 -15.26
C ARG A 104 -8.81 17.72 -14.82
N LEU A 105 -9.11 16.47 -15.18
CA LEU A 105 -10.34 15.81 -14.76
C LEU A 105 -10.29 15.52 -13.25
N PRO A 106 -11.42 15.60 -12.54
CA PRO A 106 -11.53 15.07 -11.18
C PRO A 106 -11.12 13.60 -11.13
N VAL A 107 -10.36 13.23 -10.09
CA VAL A 107 -9.82 11.88 -9.90
C VAL A 107 -10.24 11.35 -8.54
N TYR A 108 -10.77 10.13 -8.50
CA TYR A 108 -11.27 9.49 -7.29
C TYR A 108 -10.60 8.14 -7.04
N PRO A 109 -10.29 7.80 -5.78
CA PRO A 109 -9.72 6.50 -5.45
C PRO A 109 -10.81 5.42 -5.39
N ALA A 110 -10.57 4.26 -6.00
CA ALA A 110 -11.43 3.08 -5.82
C ALA A 110 -11.01 2.21 -4.62
N ASN A 111 -9.83 2.46 -4.05
CA ASN A 111 -9.22 1.62 -3.02
C ASN A 111 -8.72 2.46 -1.83
N ASP A 112 -8.79 1.86 -0.65
CA ASP A 112 -8.08 2.29 0.55
C ASP A 112 -6.68 1.68 0.61
N THR A 113 -5.65 2.51 0.69
CA THR A 113 -4.29 2.03 0.96
C THR A 113 -4.18 1.64 2.42
N LEU A 114 -3.83 0.38 2.67
CA LEU A 114 -3.75 -0.15 4.03
C LEU A 114 -2.34 -0.03 4.58
N PHE A 115 -1.35 -0.65 3.94
CA PHE A 115 0.01 -0.72 4.48
C PHE A 115 1.04 -1.21 3.46
N ILE A 116 2.33 -1.14 3.83
CA ILE A 116 3.43 -1.76 3.07
C ILE A 116 3.69 -3.16 3.60
N GLY A 117 3.46 -4.15 2.75
CA GLY A 117 3.43 -5.54 3.16
C GLY A 117 4.09 -6.51 2.20
N GLU A 118 4.19 -7.74 2.69
CA GLU A 118 4.49 -8.95 1.94
C GLU A 118 3.20 -9.70 1.61
N VAL A 119 3.21 -10.37 0.46
CA VAL A 119 2.14 -11.28 0.04
C VAL A 119 2.56 -12.69 0.45
N GLU A 120 2.02 -13.20 1.56
CA GLU A 120 2.28 -14.58 1.99
C GLU A 120 1.59 -15.57 1.04
N ARG A 121 0.35 -15.23 0.64
CA ARG A 121 -0.41 -15.84 -0.45
C ARG A 121 -1.47 -14.84 -0.90
N VAL A 122 -2.06 -15.03 -2.09
CA VAL A 122 -3.18 -14.18 -2.54
C VAL A 122 -4.29 -14.17 -1.47
N GLY A 123 -4.70 -12.97 -1.05
CA GLY A 123 -5.69 -12.76 0.03
C GLY A 123 -5.15 -12.84 1.45
N ARG A 124 -3.86 -13.15 1.66
CA ARG A 124 -3.18 -13.12 2.97
C ARG A 124 -1.94 -12.25 2.90
N PHE A 125 -2.05 -11.07 3.49
CA PHE A 125 -1.00 -10.06 3.48
C PHE A 125 -0.49 -9.81 4.88
N LYS A 126 0.79 -9.47 4.98
CA LYS A 126 1.44 -9.18 6.24
C LYS A 126 2.08 -7.80 6.18
N GLU A 127 1.73 -6.94 7.13
CA GLU A 127 2.43 -5.66 7.27
C GLU A 127 3.88 -5.90 7.73
N VAL A 128 4.85 -5.33 7.00
CA VAL A 128 6.27 -5.49 7.32
C VAL A 128 7.04 -4.17 7.36
N CYS A 129 6.51 -3.09 6.79
CA CYS A 129 7.16 -1.78 6.78
C CYS A 129 6.19 -0.62 7.02
N ARG A 130 6.61 0.34 7.85
CA ARG A 130 5.89 1.61 8.10
C ARG A 130 6.44 2.81 7.33
N ALA A 131 7.37 2.59 6.39
CA ALA A 131 8.07 3.66 5.64
C ALA A 131 8.61 4.78 6.54
N CYS A 132 9.22 4.42 7.65
CA CYS A 132 9.39 5.32 8.78
C CYS A 132 10.66 6.22 8.70
N GLY A 133 11.42 6.15 7.61
CA GLY A 133 12.59 7.00 7.33
C GLY A 133 13.86 6.69 8.13
N SER A 134 13.85 5.67 9.00
CA SER A 134 15.00 5.25 9.81
C SER A 134 15.00 3.72 9.91
N CYS A 135 15.64 3.05 8.95
CA CYS A 135 15.62 1.59 8.87
C CYS A 135 16.47 0.95 9.97
N GLU A 136 15.90 0.01 10.71
CA GLU A 136 16.55 -0.69 11.84
C GLU A 136 16.93 -2.14 11.50
N LEU A 137 16.62 -2.60 10.28
CA LEU A 137 16.77 -4.01 9.89
C LEU A 137 18.22 -4.53 9.95
N GLY A 138 19.20 -3.63 9.82
CA GLY A 138 20.62 -3.98 9.77
C GLY A 138 21.14 -4.63 11.06
N TRP A 139 20.51 -4.37 12.21
CA TRP A 139 20.94 -4.95 13.49
C TRP A 139 19.93 -5.91 14.10
N THR A 140 18.71 -5.99 13.57
CA THR A 140 17.62 -6.84 14.09
C THR A 140 17.45 -8.15 13.32
N GLY A 141 18.50 -8.63 12.67
CA GLY A 141 18.46 -9.88 11.90
C GLY A 141 17.53 -9.84 10.67
N GLY A 142 17.11 -8.65 10.23
CA GLY A 142 16.15 -8.49 9.13
C GLY A 142 14.68 -8.43 9.55
N ILE A 143 14.37 -8.39 10.84
CA ILE A 143 12.99 -8.29 11.35
C ILE A 143 12.73 -6.88 11.87
N CYS A 144 11.70 -6.19 11.36
CA CYS A 144 11.45 -4.79 11.74
C CYS A 144 10.90 -4.68 13.17
N PRO A 145 11.63 -4.08 14.13
CA PRO A 145 11.16 -3.98 15.53
C PRO A 145 10.01 -2.98 15.68
N VAL A 146 9.85 -2.05 14.73
CA VAL A 146 8.79 -1.03 14.74
C VAL A 146 7.48 -1.57 14.19
N THR A 147 7.53 -2.28 13.06
CA THR A 147 6.32 -2.76 12.39
C THR A 147 5.86 -4.10 12.95
N ARG A 148 6.78 -5.03 13.21
CA ARG A 148 6.44 -6.41 13.62
C ARG A 148 6.15 -6.54 15.11
N CYS A 149 6.60 -5.60 15.93
CA CYS A 149 6.19 -5.52 17.32
C CYS A 149 4.88 -4.74 17.41
N ALA A 150 3.83 -5.33 18.00
CA ALA A 150 2.56 -4.64 18.23
C ALA A 150 2.72 -3.33 19.04
N LYS A 151 3.75 -3.26 19.89
CA LYS A 151 4.10 -2.08 20.70
C LYS A 151 5.11 -1.14 20.03
N GLY A 152 5.64 -1.51 18.85
CA GLY A 152 6.63 -0.73 18.10
C GLY A 152 7.95 -0.46 18.84
N LEU A 153 8.35 -1.35 19.75
CA LEU A 153 9.49 -1.16 20.63
C LEU A 153 10.81 -1.28 19.89
N LEU A 154 11.62 -0.22 19.94
CA LEU A 154 12.97 -0.20 19.38
C LEU A 154 14.00 -0.95 20.24
N ASN A 155 13.85 -0.89 21.57
CA ASN A 155 14.68 -1.61 22.54
C ASN A 155 13.79 -2.55 23.35
N GLY A 156 13.59 -3.77 22.87
CA GLY A 156 12.91 -4.84 23.61
C GLY A 156 13.92 -5.85 24.19
N PRO A 157 13.44 -7.01 24.67
CA PRO A 157 12.03 -7.42 24.78
C PRO A 157 11.27 -6.63 25.87
N CYS A 158 9.94 -6.72 25.87
CA CYS A 158 9.06 -6.12 26.90
C CYS A 158 8.61 -7.07 28.02
N GLY A 159 9.00 -8.34 27.97
CA GLY A 159 8.54 -9.38 28.91
C GLY A 159 7.14 -9.93 28.63
N GLY A 160 6.31 -9.23 27.87
CA GLY A 160 4.94 -9.61 27.55
C GLY A 160 4.77 -10.67 26.45
N SER A 161 5.66 -11.66 26.37
CA SER A 161 5.54 -12.76 25.41
C SER A 161 5.24 -14.07 26.13
N ARG A 162 4.35 -14.89 25.57
CA ARG A 162 4.01 -16.21 26.09
C ARG A 162 4.04 -17.22 24.94
N ASP A 163 4.74 -18.34 25.12
CA ASP A 163 4.83 -19.43 24.15
C ASP A 163 5.21 -18.96 22.72
N GLY A 164 6.12 -17.97 22.63
CA GLY A 164 6.54 -17.38 21.36
C GLY A 164 5.64 -16.28 20.80
N LYS A 165 4.45 -16.06 21.38
CA LYS A 165 3.42 -15.13 20.90
C LYS A 165 3.41 -13.80 21.68
N CYS A 166 2.85 -12.77 21.06
CA CYS A 166 2.67 -11.44 21.64
C CYS A 166 1.47 -11.41 22.60
N GLU A 167 1.57 -10.75 23.77
CA GLU A 167 0.42 -10.56 24.66
C GLU A 167 -0.71 -9.69 24.08
N VAL A 168 -0.39 -8.82 23.12
CA VAL A 168 -1.39 -7.91 22.52
C VAL A 168 -2.30 -8.66 21.56
N ASP A 169 -1.77 -9.68 20.89
CA ASP A 169 -2.49 -10.51 19.94
C ASP A 169 -1.81 -11.89 19.89
N PRO A 170 -2.47 -12.94 20.43
CA PRO A 170 -1.94 -14.31 20.44
C PRO A 170 -1.66 -14.90 19.05
N GLU A 171 -2.25 -14.36 17.98
CA GLU A 171 -1.97 -14.81 16.62
C GLU A 171 -0.61 -14.29 16.12
N LEU A 172 -0.11 -13.20 16.69
CA LEU A 172 1.16 -12.58 16.31
C LEU A 172 2.36 -13.23 17.01
N ASP A 173 3.33 -13.66 16.21
CA ASP A 173 4.65 -14.04 16.72
C ASP A 173 5.34 -12.84 17.36
N CYS A 174 5.97 -13.05 18.52
CA CYS A 174 6.71 -11.99 19.18
C CYS A 174 7.94 -11.61 18.35
N ALA A 175 7.95 -10.39 17.81
CA ALA A 175 9.05 -9.88 16.99
C ALA A 175 10.41 -9.99 17.69
N TRP A 176 10.48 -9.79 19.01
CA TRP A 176 11.74 -9.83 19.76
C TRP A 176 12.28 -11.25 19.98
N ILE A 177 11.41 -12.25 20.07
CA ILE A 177 11.84 -13.65 20.04
C ILE A 177 12.39 -13.98 18.66
N LEU A 178 11.70 -13.58 17.59
CA LEU A 178 12.17 -13.80 16.21
C LEU A 178 13.52 -13.11 15.94
N ILE A 179 13.71 -11.88 16.43
CA ILE A 179 14.98 -11.14 16.31
C ILE A 179 16.10 -11.88 17.05
N TYR A 180 15.84 -12.35 18.27
CA TYR A 180 16.82 -13.08 19.06
C TYR A 180 17.27 -14.37 18.35
N GLU A 181 16.33 -15.19 17.88
CA GLU A 181 16.67 -16.44 17.17
C GLU A 181 17.44 -16.15 15.87
N ALA A 182 17.00 -15.16 15.07
CA ALA A 182 17.70 -14.78 13.84
C ALA A 182 19.14 -14.29 14.09
N LEU A 183 19.40 -13.59 15.20
CA LEU A 183 20.75 -13.14 15.57
C LEU A 183 21.58 -14.27 16.18
N LYS A 184 20.96 -15.17 16.95
CA LYS A 184 21.60 -16.35 17.53
C LYS A 184 22.13 -17.29 16.44
N GLU A 185 21.32 -17.56 15.42
CA GLU A 185 21.71 -18.37 14.27
C GLU A 185 22.93 -17.81 13.53
N ARG A 186 23.11 -16.48 13.54
CA ARG A 186 24.22 -15.78 12.90
C ARG A 186 25.43 -15.55 13.81
N GLY A 187 25.33 -15.88 15.09
CA GLY A 187 26.37 -15.55 16.08
C GLY A 187 26.50 -14.04 16.37
N GLU A 188 25.44 -13.26 16.17
CA GLU A 188 25.45 -11.79 16.24
C GLU A 188 24.76 -11.23 17.51
N LEU A 189 24.62 -12.02 18.57
CA LEU A 189 23.87 -11.63 19.78
C LEU A 189 24.42 -10.38 20.48
N ASP A 190 25.70 -10.05 20.30
CA ASP A 190 26.28 -8.81 20.82
C ASP A 190 25.58 -7.54 20.33
N LYS A 191 24.91 -7.58 19.17
CA LYS A 191 24.11 -6.45 18.66
C LYS A 191 22.95 -6.07 19.60
N LEU A 192 22.45 -7.02 20.40
CA LEU A 192 21.37 -6.79 21.38
C LEU A 192 21.84 -6.06 22.64
N ARG A 193 23.16 -6.01 22.89
CA ARG A 193 23.73 -5.29 24.04
C ARG A 193 23.77 -3.77 23.83
N GLN A 194 23.59 -3.31 22.59
CA GLN A 194 23.64 -1.89 22.25
C GLN A 194 22.26 -1.24 22.41
N VAL A 195 22.20 -0.22 23.27
CA VAL A 195 20.99 0.61 23.40
C VAL A 195 20.84 1.50 22.17
N ARG A 196 19.64 1.53 21.58
CA ARG A 196 19.29 2.40 20.46
C ARG A 196 18.65 3.68 20.96
N LEU A 197 19.08 4.82 20.40
CA LEU A 197 18.50 6.12 20.70
C LEU A 197 17.06 6.23 20.17
N PRO A 198 16.21 7.09 20.77
CA PRO A 198 14.89 7.39 20.23
C PRO A 198 14.92 7.80 18.75
N ARG A 199 13.88 7.41 18.01
CA ARG A 199 13.80 7.64 16.57
C ARG A 199 13.49 9.10 16.26
N ASP A 200 14.14 9.64 15.24
CA ASP A 200 13.80 10.96 14.71
C ASP A 200 12.60 10.86 13.75
N HIS A 201 11.41 11.13 14.27
CA HIS A 201 10.16 11.07 13.50
C HIS A 201 10.06 12.12 12.38
N ARG A 202 10.91 13.17 12.39
CA ARG A 202 10.94 14.16 11.30
C ARG A 202 11.44 13.55 9.99
N LYS A 203 12.26 12.49 10.05
CA LYS A 203 12.79 11.80 8.87
C LYS A 203 11.70 11.15 8.01
N ALA A 204 10.56 10.80 8.60
CA ALA A 204 9.42 10.23 7.87
C ALA A 204 8.65 11.26 7.02
N ARG A 205 8.81 12.56 7.26
CA ARG A 205 8.00 13.64 6.64
C ARG A 205 8.75 14.43 5.55
N ARG A 206 9.73 13.85 4.88
CA ARG A 206 10.45 14.55 3.80
C ARG A 206 9.58 14.62 2.54
N LEU A 207 9.37 15.83 2.03
CA LEU A 207 8.58 16.10 0.82
C LEU A 207 9.31 15.72 -0.48
N ALA A 208 10.64 15.77 -0.47
CA ALA A 208 11.51 15.32 -1.55
C ALA A 208 12.86 14.87 -0.97
N ILE A 209 13.51 13.92 -1.64
CA ILE A 209 14.89 13.49 -1.33
C ILE A 209 15.75 14.01 -2.47
N ASN A 210 16.29 15.23 -2.30
CA ASN A 210 17.33 15.79 -3.15
C ASN A 210 18.54 16.12 -2.27
#